data_AF-A0A7X9DP54-F1
#
_entry.id   AF-A0A7X9DP54-F1
#
_cell.length_a   1.000
_cell.length_b   1.000
_cell.length_c   1.000
_cell.angle_alpha   90.00
_cell.angle_beta   90.00
_cell.angle_gamma   90.00
#
_symmetry.space_group_name_H-M   'P 1'
#
loop_
_entity.id
_entity.type
_entity.pdbx_description
1 polymer ?
#
loop_
_entity_poly.entity_id
_entity_poly.type
_entity_poly.pdbx_seq_one_letter_code
_entity_poly.pdbx_strand_id
1 'polypeptide(L)' 'MGNRTERLLAIRNIISSQKVSSQEELLDFLEKKGLNYSQATLSRDLKFLKVNKISDVEKGY' A
#
# COMPACT_ATOMS: atom_id res chain seq x y z
N MET A 1 -13.94 -2.67 -12.94
CA MET A 1 -13.66 -3.72 -11.93
C MET A 1 -12.18 -3.59 -11.58
N GLY A 2 -11.84 -2.84 -10.54
CA GLY A 2 -10.44 -2.57 -10.19
C GLY A 2 -9.74 -3.88 -9.83
N ASN A 3 -8.80 -4.31 -10.66
CA ASN A 3 -8.15 -5.59 -10.45
C ASN A 3 -7.33 -5.49 -9.16
N ARG A 4 -7.51 -6.46 -8.26
CA ARG A 4 -6.73 -6.56 -7.02
C ARG A 4 -5.23 -6.41 -7.30
N THR A 5 -4.76 -6.93 -8.42
CA THR A 5 -3.38 -6.79 -8.92
C THR A 5 -2.95 -5.33 -9.11
N GLU A 6 -3.79 -4.48 -9.72
CA GLU A 6 -3.49 -3.06 -9.90
C GLU A 6 -3.37 -2.33 -8.57
N ARG A 7 -4.27 -2.63 -7.62
CA ARG A 7 -4.21 -2.10 -6.26
C ARG A 7 -2.92 -2.52 -5.55
N LEU A 8 -2.56 -3.80 -5.62
CA LEU A 8 -1.33 -4.32 -5.01
C LEU A 8 -0.07 -3.67 -5.60
N LEU A 9 -0.04 -3.46 -6.92
CA LEU A 9 1.04 -2.75 -7.60
C LEU A 9 1.11 -1.27 -7.18
N ALA A 10 -0.04 -0.58 -7.11
CA ALA A 10 -0.11 0.79 -6.63
C ALA A 10 0.38 0.91 -5.19
N ILE A 11 -0.07 0.02 -4.29
CA ILE A 11 0.38 -0.05 -2.90
C ILE A 11 1.90 -0.23 -2.84
N ARG A 12 2.46 -1.20 -3.58
CA ARG A 12 3.91 -1.45 -3.60
C ARG A 12 4.70 -0.24 -4.12
N ASN A 13 4.22 0.40 -5.18
CA ASN A 13 4.86 1.60 -5.74
C ASN A 13 4.84 2.77 -4.74
N ILE A 14 3.70 3.01 -4.08
CA ILE A 14 3.59 4.08 -3.09
C ILE A 14 4.55 3.82 -1.91
N ILE A 15 4.54 2.60 -1.37
CA ILE A 15 5.41 2.21 -0.24
C ILE A 15 6.90 2.26 -0.61
N SER A 16 7.25 1.95 -1.86
CA SER A 16 8.64 1.99 -2.33
C SER A 16 9.11 3.39 -2.73
N SER A 17 8.19 4.30 -3.06
CA SER A 17 8.50 5.64 -3.58
C SER A 17 8.27 6.75 -2.56
N GLN A 18 7.49 6.49 -1.51
CA GLN A 18 7.08 7.44 -0.49
C GLN A 18 7.15 6.73 0.86
N LYS A 19 7.54 7.47 1.90
CA LYS A 19 7.52 6.94 3.27
C LYS A 19 6.08 6.91 3.76
N VAL A 20 5.49 5.73 3.78
CA VAL A 20 4.14 5.51 4.28
C VAL A 20 4.20 5.04 5.72
N SER A 21 3.68 5.84 6.63
CA SER A 21 3.72 5.58 8.08
C SER A 21 2.45 4.92 8.60
N SER A 22 1.34 4.98 7.86
CA SER A 22 0.03 4.47 8.29
C SER A 22 -0.88 4.03 7.14
N GLN A 23 -1.86 3.21 7.45
CA GLN A 23 -2.84 2.71 6.46
C GLN A 23 -3.71 3.82 5.89
N GLU A 24 -4.05 4.82 6.70
CA GLU A 24 -4.81 6.00 6.29
C GLU A 24 -4.03 6.84 5.27
N GLU A 25 -2.74 7.04 5.51
CA GLU A 25 -1.86 7.76 4.59
C GLU A 25 -1.73 7.04 3.24
N LEU A 26 -1.61 5.71 3.25
CA LEU A 26 -1.64 4.90 2.02
C LEU A 26 -2.97 5.02 1.27
N LEU A 27 -4.08 5.14 2.02
CA LEU A 27 -5.42 5.28 1.46
C LEU A 27 -5.59 6.63 0.76
N ASP A 28 -5.11 7.70 1.39
CA ASP A 28 -5.08 9.06 0.82
C ASP A 28 -4.28 9.09 -0.50
N PHE A 29 -3.12 8.43 -0.56
CA PHE A 29 -2.36 8.32 -1.80
C PHE A 29 -3.09 7.56 -2.92
N LEU A 30 -3.86 6.53 -2.56
CA LEU A 30 -4.67 5.78 -3.53
C LEU A 30 -5.87 6.61 -3.98
N GLU A 31 -6.52 7.32 -3.07
CA GLU A 31 -7.65 8.20 -3.37
C GLU A 31 -7.23 9.34 -4.33
N LYS A 32 -6.04 9.93 -4.10
CA LYS A 32 -5.41 10.90 -5.02
C LYS A 32 -5.13 10.35 -6.42
N LYS A 33 -4.98 9.04 -6.56
CA LYS A 33 -4.85 8.34 -7.86
C LYS A 33 -6.21 7.98 -8.48
N GLY A 34 -7.33 8.36 -7.85
CA GLY A 34 -8.69 8.00 -8.26
C GLY A 34 -9.10 6.60 -7.81
N LEU A 35 -8.32 5.96 -6.92
CA LEU A 35 -8.57 4.62 -6.43
C LEU A 35 -9.20 4.67 -5.03
N ASN A 36 -10.52 4.59 -4.98
CA ASN A 36 -11.27 4.57 -3.73
C ASN A 36 -11.33 3.15 -3.15
N TYR A 37 -10.65 2.94 -2.02
CA TYR A 37 -10.69 1.69 -1.25
C TYR A 37 -10.94 1.97 0.22
N SER A 38 -11.40 0.96 0.96
CA SER A 38 -11.57 1.06 2.41
C SER A 38 -10.32 0.61 3.18
N GLN A 39 -10.15 1.13 4.39
CA GLN A 39 -9.05 0.76 5.28
C GLN A 39 -9.03 -0.76 5.59
N ALA A 40 -10.20 -1.41 5.68
CA ALA A 40 -10.30 -2.87 5.83
C ALA A 40 -9.75 -3.64 4.62
N THR A 41 -9.99 -3.12 3.41
CA THR A 41 -9.47 -3.69 2.16
C THR A 41 -7.95 -3.58 2.12
N LEU A 42 -7.44 -2.38 2.42
CA LEU A 42 -6.02 -2.10 2.49
C LEU A 42 -5.31 -2.94 3.55
N SER A 43 -5.95 -3.13 4.70
CA SER A 43 -5.42 -3.95 5.80
C SER A 43 -5.24 -5.42 5.40
N ARG A 44 -6.21 -5.98 4.67
CA ARG A 44 -6.06 -7.33 4.09
C ARG A 44 -4.94 -7.40 3.07
N ASP A 45 -4.82 -6.42 2.20
CA ASP A 45 -3.78 -6.42 1.17
C ASP A 45 -2.37 -6.22 1.75
N LEU A 46 -2.21 -5.37 2.75
CA LEU A 46 -0.94 -5.21 3.47
C LEU A 46 -0.53 -6.49 4.20
N LYS A 47 -1.48 -7.17 4.85
CA LYS A 47 -1.25 -8.50 5.42
C LYS A 47 -0.84 -9.52 4.36
N PHE A 48 -1.51 -9.49 3.20
CA PHE A 48 -1.19 -10.39 2.08
C PHE A 48 0.18 -10.13 1.48
N LEU A 49 0.56 -8.86 1.34
CA LEU A 49 1.88 -8.44 0.87
C LEU A 49 2.99 -8.69 1.90
N LYS A 50 2.66 -9.20 3.10
CA LYS A 50 3.58 -9.36 4.24
C LYS A 50 4.35 -8.07 4.54
N VAL A 51 3.72 -6.91 4.32
CA VAL A 51 4.29 -5.62 4.67
C VAL A 51 4.12 -5.48 6.19
N ASN A 52 4.97 -6.17 6.93
CA ASN A 52 5.15 -5.91 8.35
C ASN A 52 5.82 -4.54 8.43
N LYS A 53 5.01 -3.52 8.71
CA LYS A 53 5.38 -2.17 9.16
C LYS A 53 6.72 -1.73 8.59
N ILE A 54 6.68 -0.98 7.49
CA ILE A 54 7.79 -0.44 6.69
C ILE A 54 8.78 0.34 7.58
N SER A 55 9.53 -0.37 8.40
CA SER A 55 10.86 -0.01 8.84
C SER A 55 11.72 -0.38 7.65
N ASP A 56 12.11 0.62 6.86
CA ASP A 56 13.47 0.72 6.33
C ASP A 56 14.17 -0.65 6.20
N VAL A 57 13.73 -1.48 5.25
CA VAL A 57 14.59 -2.53 4.71
C VAL A 57 15.18 -1.96 3.44
N GLU A 58 15.96 -0.89 3.61
CA GLU A 58 17.12 -0.71 2.77
C GLU A 58 17.95 -2.00 2.85
N LYS A 59 18.29 -2.52 1.67
CA LYS A 59 19.22 -3.64 1.42
C LYS A 59 18.77 -5.02 1.87
N GLY A 60 18.48 -5.84 0.86
CA GLY A 60 18.70 -7.28 0.96
C GLY A 60 20.14 -7.59 1.35
N TYR A 61 20.27 -8.64 2.16
CA TYR A 61 21.50 -9.39 2.38
C TYR A 61 21.61 -10.48 1.30
#